data_AF-A0A090QDQ2-F1
#
_entry.id   AF-A0A090QDQ2-F1
#
_cell.length_a   1.000
_cell.length_b   1.000
_cell.length_c   1.000
_cell.angle_alpha   90.00
_cell.angle_beta   90.00
_cell.angle_gamma   90.00
#
_symmetry.space_group_name_H-M   'P 1'
#
loop_
_entity.id
_entity.type
_entity.pdbx_description
1 polymer ?
#
loop_
_entity_poly.entity_id
_entity_poly.type
_entity_poly.pdbx_seq_one_letter_code
_entity_poly.pdbx_strand_id
1 'polypeptide(L)'
;MINTLLHGGYKPILDKTALEEKTILDQWILEKAGDPVYRFGRQQFGVVDHTSQTEDLGDDSMRASTYGIKNLQRIIPNLGKWTGKEGENFDNLETMYGQVLGQYNRYMGHVTGNIGGVKETYKAYGQEGAVYEHASRDKQTRAMQFLQKELFSTPEWLIDQDIFNKFESDGAIERIRSTQVRTLNNLLDFGRMARLMENEEVNGTSAYGLLEMMQDLRKGIFSELSKGQTIDRYRRNLQRAYVERLEFIMNNEQPRSRFGGSSIDVEQSDIRPIVRAELKQLRSDAKRSIGRTRDQLSKIHLEDLVERIDLILDPK
;
A
#
# COMPACT_ATOMS: atom_id res chain seq x y z
N MET A 1 -15.66 -28.87 2.79
CA MET A 1 -15.31 -27.60 2.11
C MET A 1 -14.73 -27.78 0.71
N ILE A 2 -13.99 -28.86 0.41
CA ILE A 2 -13.29 -29.03 -0.87
C ILE A 2 -14.24 -29.18 -2.07
N ASN A 3 -15.34 -29.92 -1.91
CA ASN A 3 -16.32 -30.18 -2.98
C ASN A 3 -16.98 -28.90 -3.53
N THR A 4 -16.97 -27.81 -2.74
CA THR A 4 -17.51 -26.51 -3.12
C THR A 4 -16.75 -25.84 -4.26
N LEU A 5 -15.45 -26.13 -4.39
CA LEU A 5 -14.54 -25.38 -5.26
C LEU A 5 -14.54 -25.85 -6.72
N LEU A 6 -14.96 -27.09 -6.99
CA LEU A 6 -14.90 -27.68 -8.33
C LEU A 6 -16.18 -27.45 -9.16
N HIS A 7 -17.30 -27.22 -8.48
CA HIS A 7 -18.63 -27.09 -9.11
C HIS A 7 -19.44 -25.87 -8.64
N GLY A 8 -18.82 -24.91 -7.94
CA GLY A 8 -19.49 -23.69 -7.49
C GLY A 8 -20.46 -23.88 -6.31
N GLY A 9 -20.34 -24.99 -5.58
CA GLY A 9 -21.21 -25.37 -4.46
C GLY A 9 -20.87 -26.76 -3.92
N TYR A 10 -21.12 -27.03 -2.63
CA TYR A 10 -20.87 -28.36 -2.05
C TYR A 10 -21.86 -29.37 -2.65
N LYS A 11 -21.35 -30.40 -3.33
CA LYS A 11 -22.18 -31.49 -3.89
C LYS A 11 -21.78 -32.83 -3.26
N PRO A 12 -22.54 -33.39 -2.31
CA PRO A 12 -22.16 -34.64 -1.65
C PRO A 12 -21.93 -35.77 -2.66
N ILE A 13 -20.94 -36.63 -2.41
CA ILE A 13 -20.72 -37.84 -3.21
C ILE A 13 -21.56 -38.93 -2.55
N LEU A 14 -22.69 -39.23 -3.19
CA LEU A 14 -23.65 -40.23 -2.68
C LEU A 14 -22.96 -41.59 -2.47
N ASP A 15 -23.43 -42.33 -1.46
CA ASP A 15 -22.96 -43.67 -1.13
C ASP A 15 -21.46 -43.77 -0.77
N LYS A 16 -20.88 -42.68 -0.26
CA LYS A 16 -19.51 -42.63 0.27
C LYS A 16 -19.46 -42.12 1.69
N THR A 17 -18.57 -42.71 2.49
CA THR A 17 -18.18 -42.17 3.79
C THR A 17 -17.25 -40.97 3.62
N ALA A 18 -17.15 -40.12 4.64
CA ALA A 18 -16.25 -38.95 4.60
C ALA A 18 -14.78 -39.31 4.29
N LEU A 19 -14.32 -40.50 4.70
CA LEU A 19 -12.96 -40.97 4.41
C LEU A 19 -12.80 -41.35 2.93
N GLU A 20 -13.80 -41.99 2.34
CA GLU A 20 -13.79 -42.35 0.92
C GLU A 20 -13.98 -41.14 0.00
N GLU A 21 -14.79 -40.17 0.42
CA GLU A 21 -14.95 -38.89 -0.30
C GLU A 21 -13.62 -38.16 -0.43
N LYS A 22 -12.78 -38.19 0.62
CA LYS A 22 -11.50 -37.47 0.64
C LYS A 22 -10.60 -37.84 -0.55
N THR A 23 -10.43 -39.13 -0.85
CA THR A 23 -9.57 -39.58 -1.95
C THR A 23 -10.07 -39.10 -3.32
N ILE A 24 -11.39 -39.09 -3.52
CA ILE A 24 -12.00 -38.60 -4.77
C ILE A 24 -11.81 -37.08 -4.89
N LEU A 25 -12.03 -36.36 -3.79
CA LEU A 25 -11.84 -34.91 -3.74
C LEU A 25 -10.38 -34.50 -3.98
N ASP A 26 -9.42 -35.25 -3.44
CA ASP A 26 -7.99 -35.02 -3.66
C ASP A 26 -7.63 -35.19 -5.14
N GLN A 27 -8.20 -36.18 -5.83
CA GLN A 27 -8.01 -36.37 -7.28
C GLN A 27 -8.57 -35.19 -8.08
N TRP A 28 -9.80 -34.75 -7.78
CA TRP A 28 -10.38 -33.61 -8.49
C TRP A 28 -9.61 -32.30 -8.25
N ILE A 29 -9.10 -32.08 -7.03
CA ILE A 29 -8.21 -30.94 -6.76
C ILE A 29 -6.96 -31.05 -7.65
N LEU A 30 -6.32 -32.21 -7.70
CA LEU A 30 -5.11 -32.44 -8.49
C LEU A 30 -5.33 -32.22 -9.99
N GLU A 31 -6.48 -32.63 -10.54
CA GLU A 31 -6.83 -32.40 -11.94
C GLU A 31 -6.90 -30.91 -12.31
N LYS A 32 -7.23 -30.05 -11.34
CA LYS A 32 -7.31 -28.59 -11.52
C LYS A 32 -6.12 -27.85 -10.91
N ALA A 33 -5.19 -28.57 -10.29
CA ALA A 33 -4.03 -27.97 -9.64
C ALA A 33 -3.15 -27.26 -10.68
N GLY A 34 -2.75 -26.03 -10.37
CA GLY A 34 -1.92 -25.22 -11.26
C GLY A 34 -2.69 -24.38 -12.27
N ASP A 35 -3.99 -24.61 -12.49
CA ASP A 35 -4.82 -23.72 -13.31
C ASP A 35 -5.26 -22.50 -12.49
N PRO A 36 -4.84 -21.27 -12.86
CA PRO A 36 -5.19 -20.05 -12.14
C PRO A 36 -6.69 -19.78 -12.04
N VAL A 37 -7.51 -20.31 -12.97
CA VAL A 37 -8.98 -20.10 -12.98
C VAL A 37 -9.64 -20.78 -11.79
N TYR A 38 -9.10 -21.89 -11.32
CA TYR A 38 -9.65 -22.66 -10.20
C TYR A 38 -8.94 -22.36 -8.87
N ARG A 39 -7.99 -21.41 -8.86
CA ARG A 39 -7.30 -21.00 -7.64
C ARG A 39 -8.22 -20.16 -6.77
N PHE A 40 -8.46 -20.65 -5.55
CA PHE A 40 -9.11 -19.87 -4.50
C PHE A 40 -8.09 -19.55 -3.40
N GLY A 41 -7.90 -18.26 -3.13
CA GLY A 41 -7.06 -17.81 -2.03
C GLY A 41 -7.90 -17.48 -0.79
N ARG A 42 -7.25 -17.46 0.38
CA ARG A 42 -7.90 -17.08 1.64
C ARG A 42 -8.32 -15.60 1.61
N GLN A 43 -9.46 -15.28 2.23
CA GLN A 43 -9.80 -13.88 2.51
C GLN A 43 -8.84 -13.34 3.58
N GLN A 44 -8.23 -12.18 3.33
CA GLN A 44 -7.18 -11.63 4.18
C GLN A 44 -7.56 -10.27 4.77
N PHE A 45 -7.23 -10.08 6.05
CA PHE A 45 -7.12 -8.78 6.69
C PHE A 45 -5.62 -8.52 6.91
N GLY A 46 -5.08 -7.45 6.31
CA GLY A 46 -3.63 -7.28 6.19
C GLY A 46 -3.06 -8.18 5.08
N VAL A 47 -3.12 -7.70 3.84
CA VAL A 47 -2.77 -8.48 2.65
C VAL A 47 -1.30 -8.90 2.67
N VAL A 48 -1.06 -10.22 2.61
CA VAL A 48 0.25 -10.82 2.37
C VAL A 48 0.28 -11.44 0.97
N ASP A 49 -0.71 -12.29 0.66
CA ASP A 49 -0.90 -12.80 -0.70
C ASP A 49 -1.57 -11.74 -1.57
N HIS A 50 -0.77 -11.07 -2.39
CA HIS A 50 -1.18 -10.01 -3.30
C HIS A 50 -2.07 -10.50 -4.46
N THR A 51 -2.25 -11.82 -4.63
CA THR A 51 -3.16 -12.43 -5.60
C THR A 51 -4.51 -12.82 -4.99
N SER A 52 -4.67 -12.64 -3.68
CA SER A 52 -5.90 -12.99 -2.95
C SER A 52 -6.39 -11.80 -2.12
N GLN A 53 -6.98 -10.84 -2.81
CA GLN A 53 -7.44 -9.58 -2.25
C GLN A 53 -8.94 -9.41 -2.47
N THR A 54 -9.66 -9.05 -1.42
CA THR A 54 -11.09 -8.71 -1.52
C THR A 54 -11.26 -7.52 -2.46
N GLU A 55 -12.20 -7.65 -3.40
CA GLU A 55 -12.55 -6.62 -4.41
C GLU A 55 -11.44 -6.28 -5.43
N ASP A 56 -10.37 -7.08 -5.53
CA ASP A 56 -9.35 -6.92 -6.58
C ASP A 56 -9.82 -7.58 -7.89
N LEU A 57 -9.54 -6.93 -9.02
CA LEU A 57 -10.05 -7.31 -10.33
C LEU A 57 -8.90 -7.62 -11.28
N GLY A 58 -8.73 -8.90 -11.60
CA GLY A 58 -7.73 -9.38 -12.55
C GLY A 58 -6.38 -9.72 -11.90
N ASP A 59 -5.35 -9.88 -12.73
CA ASP A 59 -4.00 -10.35 -12.36
C ASP A 59 -2.96 -9.22 -12.18
N ASP A 60 -3.33 -8.01 -12.62
CA ASP A 60 -2.53 -6.79 -12.48
C ASP A 60 -3.34 -5.67 -11.80
N SER A 61 -3.22 -5.61 -10.48
CA SER A 61 -3.87 -4.60 -9.63
C SER A 61 -3.49 -3.16 -10.01
N MET A 62 -2.30 -2.87 -10.55
CA MET A 62 -1.93 -1.52 -11.00
C MET A 62 -2.72 -1.14 -12.25
N ARG A 63 -2.86 -2.05 -13.20
CA ARG A 63 -3.64 -1.81 -14.42
C ARG A 63 -5.14 -1.66 -14.10
N ALA A 64 -5.69 -2.54 -13.29
CA ALA A 64 -7.08 -2.46 -12.85
C ALA A 64 -7.35 -1.16 -12.10
N SER A 65 -6.48 -0.80 -11.14
CA SER A 65 -6.56 0.45 -10.39
C SER A 65 -6.43 1.67 -11.28
N THR A 66 -5.60 1.64 -12.32
CA THR A 66 -5.50 2.74 -13.31
C THR A 66 -6.84 3.00 -13.99
N TYR A 67 -7.55 1.94 -14.41
CA TYR A 67 -8.89 2.09 -15.00
C TYR A 67 -9.92 2.54 -13.96
N GLY A 68 -9.84 2.01 -12.74
CA GLY A 68 -10.66 2.43 -11.62
C GLY A 68 -10.53 3.93 -11.33
N ILE A 69 -9.30 4.45 -11.24
CA ILE A 69 -9.02 5.88 -11.04
C ILE A 69 -9.57 6.72 -12.19
N LYS A 70 -9.41 6.28 -13.45
CA LYS A 70 -10.02 6.97 -14.60
C LYS A 70 -11.54 7.08 -14.49
N ASN A 71 -12.20 6.09 -13.86
CA ASN A 71 -13.64 6.18 -13.59
C ASN A 71 -13.92 7.17 -12.46
N LEU A 72 -13.15 7.17 -11.37
CA LEU A 72 -13.30 8.15 -10.28
C LEU A 72 -13.11 9.58 -10.76
N GLN A 73 -12.11 9.82 -11.63
CA GLN A 73 -11.87 11.11 -12.28
C GLN A 73 -13.05 11.60 -13.13
N ARG A 74 -13.83 10.69 -13.72
CA ARG A 74 -15.07 11.04 -14.44
C ARG A 74 -16.24 11.30 -13.49
N ILE A 75 -16.24 10.66 -12.32
CA ILE A 75 -17.33 10.76 -11.33
C ILE A 75 -17.27 12.11 -10.61
N ILE A 76 -16.10 12.52 -10.10
CA ILE A 76 -15.96 13.70 -9.22
C ILE A 76 -16.64 14.96 -9.79
N PRO A 77 -16.36 15.39 -11.03
CA PRO A 77 -16.96 16.62 -11.57
C PRO A 77 -18.49 16.54 -11.72
N ASN A 78 -19.06 15.34 -11.70
CA ASN A 78 -20.49 15.12 -11.85
C ASN A 78 -21.21 14.87 -10.52
N LEU A 79 -20.49 14.72 -9.40
CA LEU A 79 -21.09 14.37 -8.12
C LEU A 79 -22.21 15.34 -7.72
N GLY A 80 -21.95 16.65 -7.77
CA GLY A 80 -22.96 17.65 -7.43
C GLY A 80 -24.25 17.54 -8.26
N LYS A 81 -24.13 17.18 -9.55
CA LYS A 81 -25.29 16.97 -10.43
C LYS A 81 -26.03 15.66 -10.12
N TRP A 82 -25.30 14.59 -9.80
CA TRP A 82 -25.89 13.27 -9.59
C TRP A 82 -26.48 13.08 -8.19
N THR A 83 -25.99 13.82 -7.20
CA THR A 83 -26.46 13.72 -5.81
C THR A 83 -27.35 14.89 -5.40
N GLY A 84 -27.36 15.97 -6.18
CA GLY A 84 -28.13 17.18 -5.88
C GLY A 84 -29.61 17.02 -6.22
N LYS A 85 -30.47 17.43 -5.30
CA LYS A 85 -31.90 17.58 -5.52
C LYS A 85 -32.37 18.92 -4.94
N GLU A 86 -33.24 19.60 -5.67
CA GLU A 86 -33.73 20.92 -5.28
C GLU A 86 -34.42 20.87 -3.91
N GLY A 87 -34.03 21.79 -3.02
CA GLY A 87 -34.53 21.87 -1.64
C GLY A 87 -33.84 20.96 -0.62
N GLU A 88 -32.90 20.10 -1.03
CA GLU A 88 -32.12 19.25 -0.13
C GLU A 88 -30.77 19.88 0.26
N ASN A 89 -30.19 19.43 1.36
CA ASN A 89 -28.84 19.84 1.79
C ASN A 89 -27.75 19.03 1.05
N PHE A 90 -26.47 19.25 1.39
CA PHE A 90 -25.33 18.65 0.70
C PHE A 90 -24.84 17.31 1.28
N ASP A 91 -25.58 16.69 2.21
CA ASP A 91 -25.17 15.47 2.90
C ASP A 91 -24.94 14.30 1.93
N ASN A 92 -25.76 14.19 0.89
CA ASN A 92 -25.60 13.19 -0.17
C ASN A 92 -24.32 13.41 -0.99
N LEU A 93 -23.97 14.67 -1.26
CA LEU A 93 -22.72 15.02 -1.95
C LEU A 93 -21.51 14.63 -1.11
N GLU A 94 -21.50 15.00 0.18
CA GLU A 94 -20.44 14.63 1.12
C GLU A 94 -20.29 13.10 1.21
N THR A 95 -21.41 12.39 1.37
CA THR A 95 -21.44 10.92 1.46
C THR A 95 -20.83 10.28 0.22
N MET A 96 -21.25 10.71 -0.98
CA MET A 96 -20.77 10.12 -2.23
C MET A 96 -19.32 10.48 -2.53
N TYR A 97 -18.87 11.68 -2.18
CA TYR A 97 -17.46 12.02 -2.22
C TYR A 97 -16.63 11.13 -1.27
N GLY A 98 -17.14 10.85 -0.07
CA GLY A 98 -16.57 9.87 0.85
C GLY A 98 -16.46 8.46 0.25
N GLN A 99 -17.46 8.01 -0.51
CA GLN A 99 -17.42 6.71 -1.21
C GLN A 99 -16.35 6.68 -2.32
N VAL A 100 -16.18 7.77 -3.07
CA VAL A 100 -15.11 7.90 -4.06
C VAL A 100 -13.74 7.75 -3.38
N LEU A 101 -13.54 8.41 -2.24
CA LEU A 101 -12.32 8.28 -1.46
C LEU A 101 -12.12 6.87 -0.89
N GLY A 102 -13.18 6.22 -0.43
CA GLY A 102 -13.12 4.83 0.03
C GLY A 102 -12.65 3.89 -1.09
N GLN A 103 -13.22 4.04 -2.29
CA GLN A 103 -12.84 3.26 -3.45
C GLN A 103 -11.40 3.56 -3.89
N TYR A 104 -10.98 4.83 -3.86
CA TYR A 104 -9.62 5.23 -4.17
C TYR A 104 -8.60 4.60 -3.20
N ASN A 105 -8.89 4.64 -1.89
CA ASN A 105 -8.07 4.00 -0.86
C ASN A 105 -7.98 2.48 -1.05
N ARG A 106 -9.05 1.83 -1.52
CA ARG A 106 -9.05 0.40 -1.83
C ARG A 106 -8.05 0.08 -2.95
N TYR A 107 -8.05 0.87 -4.03
CA TYR A 107 -7.07 0.71 -5.12
C TYR A 107 -5.63 0.88 -4.62
N MET A 108 -5.37 1.86 -3.75
CA MET A 108 -4.04 2.02 -3.15
C MET A 108 -3.64 0.82 -2.31
N GLY A 109 -4.58 0.26 -1.55
CA GLY A 109 -4.39 -0.98 -0.79
C GLY A 109 -4.02 -2.16 -1.68
N HIS A 110 -4.76 -2.36 -2.79
CA HIS A 110 -4.50 -3.44 -3.75
C HIS A 110 -3.11 -3.38 -4.34
N VAL A 111 -2.68 -2.18 -4.75
CA VAL A 111 -1.33 -1.99 -5.31
C VAL A 111 -0.26 -2.18 -4.24
N THR A 112 -0.47 -1.64 -3.03
CA THR A 112 0.46 -1.77 -1.90
C THR A 112 0.67 -3.23 -1.47
N GLY A 113 -0.32 -4.11 -1.68
CA GLY A 113 -0.21 -5.54 -1.43
C GLY A 113 0.93 -6.22 -2.22
N ASN A 114 1.28 -5.69 -3.39
CA ASN A 114 2.32 -6.28 -4.24
C ASN A 114 3.74 -6.04 -3.71
N ILE A 115 3.98 -4.94 -2.98
CA ILE A 115 5.30 -4.61 -2.42
C ILE A 115 5.50 -5.44 -1.15
N GLY A 116 6.53 -6.30 -1.14
CA GLY A 116 6.72 -7.32 -0.11
C GLY A 116 5.59 -8.36 -0.08
N GLY A 117 4.86 -8.53 -1.19
CA GLY A 117 3.79 -9.51 -1.32
C GLY A 117 4.35 -10.93 -1.48
N VAL A 118 3.65 -11.90 -0.88
CA VAL A 118 4.02 -13.33 -0.93
C VAL A 118 2.78 -14.14 -1.27
N LYS A 119 2.75 -14.68 -2.48
CA LYS A 119 1.70 -15.55 -3.00
C LYS A 119 1.70 -16.88 -2.27
N GLU A 120 0.55 -17.34 -1.78
CA GLU A 120 0.38 -18.63 -1.12
C GLU A 120 -0.36 -19.60 -2.05
N THR A 121 0.26 -20.73 -2.39
CA THR A 121 -0.37 -21.79 -3.16
C THR A 121 -0.51 -23.02 -2.28
N TYR A 122 -1.75 -23.38 -1.94
CA TYR A 122 -2.02 -24.59 -1.16
C TYR A 122 -1.57 -25.84 -1.95
N LYS A 123 -0.63 -26.59 -1.37
CA LYS A 123 -0.11 -27.82 -1.93
C LYS A 123 -0.15 -28.95 -0.92
N ALA A 124 -0.48 -30.15 -1.38
CA ALA A 124 -0.40 -31.37 -0.57
C ALA A 124 0.99 -32.00 -0.66
N TYR A 125 1.33 -32.86 0.30
CA TYR A 125 2.60 -33.60 0.27
C TYR A 125 2.70 -34.43 -1.01
N GLY A 126 3.84 -34.34 -1.70
CA GLY A 126 4.08 -34.97 -3.00
C GLY A 126 3.76 -34.10 -4.22
N GLN A 127 3.20 -32.89 -4.05
CA GLN A 127 3.10 -31.90 -5.14
C GLN A 127 4.39 -31.06 -5.21
N GLU A 128 4.87 -30.81 -6.43
CA GLU A 128 6.12 -30.07 -6.65
C GLU A 128 5.99 -28.55 -6.47
N GLY A 129 7.12 -27.90 -6.19
CA GLY A 129 7.28 -26.45 -6.10
C GLY A 129 6.89 -25.83 -4.76
N ALA A 130 7.23 -24.56 -4.57
CA ALA A 130 7.01 -23.86 -3.30
C ALA A 130 5.52 -23.60 -3.00
N VAL A 131 5.19 -23.54 -1.70
CA VAL A 131 3.90 -23.05 -1.20
C VAL A 131 3.88 -21.52 -1.19
N TYR A 132 5.00 -20.88 -0.88
CA TYR A 132 5.12 -19.43 -0.81
C TYR A 132 6.05 -18.91 -1.90
N GLU A 133 5.59 -17.92 -2.66
CA GLU A 133 6.35 -17.29 -3.75
C GLU A 133 6.32 -15.77 -3.59
N HIS A 134 7.48 -15.12 -3.50
CA HIS A 134 7.54 -13.66 -3.46
C HIS A 134 7.09 -13.05 -4.78
N ALA A 135 6.46 -11.87 -4.72
CA ALA A 135 6.14 -11.10 -5.92
C ALA A 135 7.41 -10.78 -6.71
N SER A 136 7.37 -10.93 -8.04
CA SER A 136 8.50 -10.61 -8.92
C SER A 136 8.97 -9.17 -8.73
N ARG A 137 10.28 -8.91 -8.86
CA ARG A 137 10.86 -7.56 -8.80
C ARG A 137 10.13 -6.54 -9.67
N ASP A 138 9.88 -6.87 -10.95
CA ASP A 138 9.13 -6.00 -11.87
C ASP A 138 7.79 -5.55 -11.27
N LYS A 139 6.97 -6.50 -10.80
CA LYS A 139 5.67 -6.21 -10.21
C LYS A 139 5.77 -5.26 -9.00
N GLN A 140 6.77 -5.45 -8.14
CA GLN A 140 6.99 -4.58 -6.98
C GLN A 140 7.47 -3.17 -7.39
N THR A 141 8.39 -3.08 -8.34
CA THR A 141 8.87 -1.80 -8.89
C THR A 141 7.74 -1.03 -9.57
N ARG A 142 6.92 -1.68 -10.40
CA ARG A 142 5.75 -1.06 -11.04
C ARG A 142 4.72 -0.60 -10.01
N ALA A 143 4.50 -1.37 -8.94
CA ALA A 143 3.63 -0.95 -7.84
C ALA A 143 4.16 0.31 -7.14
N MET A 144 5.46 0.39 -6.87
CA MET A 144 6.07 1.58 -6.26
C MET A 144 5.92 2.81 -7.18
N GLN A 145 6.20 2.67 -8.48
CA GLN A 145 6.03 3.73 -9.47
C GLN A 145 4.58 4.20 -9.58
N PHE A 146 3.63 3.26 -9.54
CA PHE A 146 2.20 3.58 -9.52
C PHE A 146 1.84 4.43 -8.30
N LEU A 147 2.25 4.03 -7.09
CA LEU A 147 1.95 4.77 -5.86
C LEU A 147 2.58 6.16 -5.85
N GLN A 148 3.81 6.29 -6.36
CA GLN A 148 4.45 7.60 -6.50
C GLN A 148 3.67 8.52 -7.43
N LYS A 149 3.20 8.00 -8.56
CA LYS A 149 2.49 8.78 -9.57
C LYS A 149 1.06 9.13 -9.16
N GLU A 150 0.29 8.14 -8.72
CA GLU A 150 -1.15 8.31 -8.52
C GLU A 150 -1.48 8.87 -7.13
N LEU A 151 -0.65 8.59 -6.11
CA LEU A 151 -0.95 8.93 -4.72
C LEU A 151 0.01 9.92 -4.06
N PHE A 152 1.32 9.66 -4.11
CA PHE A 152 2.28 10.49 -3.38
C PHE A 152 2.51 11.81 -4.08
N SER A 153 2.51 11.84 -5.41
CA SER A 153 2.26 13.09 -6.15
C SER A 153 0.87 13.61 -5.79
N THR A 154 0.73 14.91 -5.58
CA THR A 154 -0.56 15.51 -5.18
C THR A 154 -1.65 15.14 -6.19
N PRO A 155 -2.70 14.39 -5.79
CA PRO A 155 -3.76 13.97 -6.70
C PRO A 155 -4.73 15.13 -6.92
N GLU A 156 -4.33 16.11 -7.73
CA GLU A 156 -5.09 17.35 -7.95
C GLU A 156 -6.54 17.11 -8.38
N TRP A 157 -6.80 16.05 -9.15
CA TRP A 157 -8.15 15.69 -9.60
C TRP A 157 -9.12 15.32 -8.46
N LEU A 158 -8.58 15.02 -7.28
CA LEU A 158 -9.34 14.70 -6.07
C LEU A 158 -9.60 15.95 -5.21
N ILE A 159 -8.97 17.08 -5.53
CA ILE A 159 -9.05 18.32 -4.77
C ILE A 159 -9.97 19.29 -5.53
N ASP A 160 -11.25 19.30 -5.15
CA ASP A 160 -12.27 20.15 -5.77
C ASP A 160 -12.87 21.11 -4.74
N GLN A 161 -12.48 22.39 -4.82
CA GLN A 161 -12.95 23.43 -3.90
C GLN A 161 -14.43 23.73 -4.09
N ASP A 162 -14.98 23.57 -5.29
CA ASP A 162 -16.41 23.81 -5.52
C ASP A 162 -17.27 22.76 -4.83
N ILE A 163 -16.76 21.53 -4.68
CA ILE A 163 -17.35 20.46 -3.87
C ILE A 163 -17.14 20.70 -2.38
N PHE A 164 -15.90 20.96 -1.93
CA PHE A 164 -15.60 21.11 -0.50
C PHE A 164 -16.37 22.27 0.15
N ASN A 165 -16.46 23.41 -0.56
CA ASN A 165 -17.18 24.58 -0.08
C ASN A 165 -18.71 24.35 0.09
N LYS A 166 -19.24 23.18 -0.28
CA LYS A 166 -20.65 22.83 -0.06
C LYS A 166 -20.93 22.18 1.29
N PHE A 167 -19.95 21.53 1.90
CA PHE A 167 -20.18 20.75 3.13
C PHE A 167 -19.12 20.94 4.22
N GLU A 168 -17.97 21.54 3.93
CA GLU A 168 -16.92 21.74 4.94
C GLU A 168 -16.27 23.14 4.86
N SER A 169 -15.95 23.72 6.02
CA SER A 169 -15.21 24.98 6.15
C SER A 169 -13.70 24.78 6.22
N ASP A 170 -13.27 23.58 6.62
CA ASP A 170 -11.91 23.08 6.66
C ASP A 170 -11.93 21.53 6.57
N GLY A 171 -10.76 20.89 6.45
CA GLY A 171 -10.67 19.41 6.46
C GLY A 171 -10.20 18.77 5.15
N ALA A 172 -10.39 19.41 3.98
CA ALA A 172 -9.95 18.90 2.68
C ALA A 172 -8.47 18.48 2.66
N ILE A 173 -7.61 19.34 3.22
CA ILE A 173 -6.17 19.08 3.30
C ILE A 173 -5.86 17.84 4.14
N GLU A 174 -6.55 17.71 5.27
CA GLU A 174 -6.37 16.61 6.21
C GLU A 174 -6.85 15.28 5.61
N ARG A 175 -7.92 15.33 4.82
CA ARG A 175 -8.50 14.16 4.14
C ARG A 175 -7.55 13.56 3.10
N ILE A 176 -6.92 14.41 2.28
CA ILE A 176 -5.90 13.97 1.33
C ILE A 176 -4.66 13.45 2.07
N ARG A 177 -4.20 14.17 3.09
CA ARG A 177 -3.08 13.75 3.93
C ARG A 177 -3.31 12.36 4.53
N SER A 178 -4.47 12.13 5.13
CA SER A 178 -4.85 10.85 5.75
C SER A 178 -4.82 9.69 4.75
N THR A 179 -5.27 9.93 3.51
CA THR A 179 -5.22 8.96 2.41
C THR A 179 -3.77 8.59 2.04
N GLN A 180 -2.88 9.58 1.91
CA GLN A 180 -1.46 9.34 1.61
C GLN A 180 -0.75 8.63 2.78
N VAL A 181 -0.97 9.11 4.02
CA VAL A 181 -0.36 8.57 5.25
C VAL A 181 -0.77 7.12 5.49
N ARG A 182 -2.03 6.77 5.24
CA ARG A 182 -2.52 5.39 5.36
C ARG A 182 -1.67 4.43 4.53
N THR A 183 -1.42 4.78 3.27
CA THR A 183 -0.64 3.96 2.35
C THR A 183 0.84 3.96 2.72
N LEU A 184 1.40 5.10 3.09
CA LEU A 184 2.76 5.24 3.59
C LEU A 184 3.02 4.34 4.81
N ASN A 185 2.14 4.41 5.82
CA ASN A 185 2.24 3.59 7.03
C ASN A 185 2.12 2.10 6.71
N ASN A 186 1.30 1.74 5.72
CA ASN A 186 1.20 0.38 5.25
C ASN A 186 2.52 -0.07 4.61
N LEU A 187 3.08 0.68 3.64
CA LEU A 187 4.38 0.37 3.02
C LEU A 187 5.50 0.18 4.04
N LEU A 188 5.50 1.01 5.08
CA LEU A 188 6.48 1.00 6.15
C LEU A 188 6.04 0.18 7.38
N ASP A 189 5.16 -0.82 7.18
CA ASP A 189 4.79 -1.77 8.22
C ASP A 189 5.95 -2.76 8.51
N PHE A 190 6.20 -3.05 9.78
CA PHE A 190 7.28 -3.95 10.21
C PHE A 190 7.20 -5.34 9.57
N GLY A 191 6.00 -5.91 9.44
CA GLY A 191 5.81 -7.22 8.81
C GLY A 191 6.11 -7.18 7.32
N ARG A 192 5.81 -6.07 6.64
CA ARG A 192 6.21 -5.90 5.23
C ARG A 192 7.72 -5.72 5.09
N MET A 193 8.35 -4.94 5.97
CA MET A 193 9.81 -4.78 5.99
C MET A 193 10.51 -6.13 6.19
N ALA A 194 10.02 -6.95 7.11
CA ALA A 194 10.50 -8.32 7.32
C ALA A 194 10.40 -9.17 6.05
N ARG A 195 9.25 -9.14 5.35
CA ARG A 195 9.06 -9.90 4.09
C ARG A 195 9.97 -9.44 2.96
N LEU A 196 10.33 -8.15 2.92
CA LEU A 196 11.26 -7.63 1.93
C LEU A 196 12.70 -8.08 2.20
N MET A 197 13.13 -8.15 3.47
CA MET A 197 14.42 -8.72 3.84
C MET A 197 14.48 -10.22 3.55
N GLU A 198 13.42 -10.98 3.89
CA GLU A 198 13.33 -12.41 3.57
C GLU A 198 13.38 -12.65 2.05
N ASN A 199 12.73 -11.79 1.27
CA ASN A 199 12.80 -11.85 -0.18
C ASN A 199 14.24 -11.72 -0.70
N GLU A 200 15.03 -10.81 -0.12
CA GLU A 200 16.45 -10.63 -0.47
C GLU A 200 17.29 -11.85 -0.12
N GLU A 201 17.05 -12.48 1.04
CA GLU A 201 17.76 -13.70 1.43
C GLU A 201 17.45 -14.87 0.50
N VAL A 202 16.17 -15.05 0.14
CA VAL A 202 15.71 -16.18 -0.69
C VAL A 202 16.05 -15.98 -2.17
N ASN A 203 15.87 -14.78 -2.71
CA ASN A 203 15.95 -14.50 -4.16
C ASN A 203 17.18 -13.68 -4.58
N GLY A 204 18.04 -13.28 -3.63
CA GLY A 204 19.27 -12.54 -3.88
C GLY A 204 19.04 -11.29 -4.73
N THR A 205 19.87 -11.12 -5.76
CA THR A 205 19.81 -9.95 -6.67
C THR A 205 18.53 -9.87 -7.49
N SER A 206 17.74 -10.94 -7.58
CA SER A 206 16.45 -10.94 -8.27
C SER A 206 15.31 -10.42 -7.38
N ALA A 207 15.54 -10.21 -6.09
CA ALA A 207 14.58 -9.65 -5.16
C ALA A 207 14.37 -8.13 -5.39
N TYR A 208 13.21 -7.62 -5.01
CA TYR A 208 13.02 -6.22 -4.65
C TYR A 208 13.12 -6.13 -3.13
N GLY A 209 14.15 -5.43 -2.66
CA GLY A 209 14.60 -5.49 -1.28
C GLY A 209 14.14 -4.36 -0.39
N LEU A 210 14.40 -4.47 0.92
CA LEU A 210 13.99 -3.42 1.87
C LEU A 210 14.75 -2.12 1.61
N LEU A 211 16.08 -2.19 1.42
CA LEU A 211 16.90 -1.01 1.17
C LEU A 211 16.49 -0.30 -0.13
N GLU A 212 16.29 -1.07 -1.22
CA GLU A 212 15.85 -0.52 -2.51
C GLU A 212 14.46 0.12 -2.39
N MET A 213 13.51 -0.55 -1.73
CA MET A 213 12.16 -0.04 -1.52
C MET A 213 12.16 1.30 -0.77
N MET A 214 12.94 1.41 0.31
CA MET A 214 13.07 2.64 1.09
C MET A 214 13.67 3.78 0.24
N GLN A 215 14.71 3.49 -0.54
CA GLN A 215 15.35 4.46 -1.42
C GLN A 215 14.39 4.98 -2.49
N ASP A 216 13.64 4.08 -3.15
CA ASP A 216 12.68 4.46 -4.18
C ASP A 216 11.52 5.26 -3.59
N LEU A 217 11.01 4.86 -2.43
CA LEU A 217 9.98 5.60 -1.70
C LEU A 217 10.46 7.02 -1.34
N ARG A 218 11.66 7.16 -0.77
CA ARG A 218 12.26 8.46 -0.45
C ARG A 218 12.41 9.33 -1.71
N LYS A 219 12.98 8.79 -2.79
CA LYS A 219 13.17 9.54 -4.05
C LYS A 219 11.85 10.08 -4.60
N GLY A 220 10.76 9.33 -4.45
CA GLY A 220 9.42 9.76 -4.85
C GLY A 220 8.81 10.83 -3.96
N ILE A 221 8.86 10.63 -2.64
CA ILE A 221 8.27 11.58 -1.67
C ILE A 221 9.04 12.91 -1.62
N PHE A 222 10.33 12.90 -1.99
CA PHE A 222 11.22 14.07 -1.94
C PHE A 222 11.75 14.49 -3.32
N SER A 223 11.00 14.23 -4.39
CA SER A 223 11.41 14.51 -5.78
C SER A 223 11.81 15.97 -6.03
N GLU A 224 11.22 16.90 -5.27
CA GLU A 224 11.41 18.35 -5.35
C GLU A 224 12.81 18.78 -4.92
N LEU A 225 13.45 18.03 -4.01
CA LEU A 225 14.72 18.44 -3.36
C LEU A 225 15.87 18.54 -4.35
N SER A 226 15.92 17.62 -5.32
CA SER A 226 17.01 17.55 -6.31
C SER A 226 17.14 18.85 -7.13
N LYS A 227 16.01 19.53 -7.35
CA LYS A 227 15.89 20.73 -8.20
C LYS A 227 15.54 21.99 -7.41
N GLY A 228 15.39 21.92 -6.09
CA GLY A 228 14.95 23.05 -5.26
C GLY A 228 13.57 23.57 -5.68
N GLN A 229 12.68 22.67 -6.11
CA GLN A 229 11.33 23.02 -6.55
C GLN A 229 10.48 23.47 -5.36
N THR A 230 9.47 24.30 -5.63
CA THR A 230 8.43 24.61 -4.66
C THR A 230 7.72 23.33 -4.25
N ILE A 231 7.60 23.12 -2.94
CA ILE A 231 6.95 21.96 -2.35
C ILE A 231 5.56 22.41 -1.92
N ASP A 232 4.50 21.89 -2.54
CA ASP A 232 3.13 22.26 -2.18
C ASP A 232 2.73 21.78 -0.77
N ARG A 233 1.61 22.28 -0.25
CA ARG A 233 1.17 21.97 1.13
C ARG A 233 0.95 20.47 1.36
N TYR A 234 0.34 19.75 0.41
CA TYR A 234 0.07 18.32 0.53
C TYR A 234 1.37 17.53 0.55
N ARG A 235 2.33 17.89 -0.32
CA ARG A 235 3.67 17.31 -0.36
C ARG A 235 4.44 17.55 0.93
N ARG A 236 4.44 18.78 1.45
CA ARG A 236 5.07 19.07 2.76
C ARG A 236 4.45 18.26 3.90
N ASN A 237 3.13 18.04 3.88
CA ASN A 237 2.46 17.21 4.88
C ASN A 237 2.86 15.74 4.78
N LEU A 238 2.94 15.20 3.56
CA LEU A 238 3.41 13.83 3.31
C LEU A 238 4.87 13.65 3.72
N GLN A 239 5.73 14.62 3.41
CA GLN A 239 7.15 14.59 3.78
C GLN A 239 7.34 14.61 5.31
N ARG A 240 6.54 15.38 6.05
CA ARG A 240 6.53 15.32 7.52
C ARG A 240 6.07 13.96 8.03
N ALA A 241 4.99 13.43 7.46
CA ALA A 241 4.47 12.12 7.85
C ALA A 241 5.48 10.98 7.58
N TYR A 242 6.29 11.09 6.51
CA TYR A 242 7.39 10.16 6.26
C TYR A 242 8.41 10.17 7.41
N VAL A 243 8.88 11.35 7.82
CA VAL A 243 9.83 11.47 8.93
C VAL A 243 9.23 10.99 10.25
N GLU A 244 7.97 11.34 10.53
CA GLU A 244 7.22 10.84 11.70
C GLU A 244 7.10 9.31 11.70
N ARG A 245 6.87 8.71 10.53
CA ARG A 245 6.81 7.25 10.42
C ARG A 245 8.18 6.60 10.66
N LEU A 246 9.26 7.22 10.19
CA LEU A 246 10.63 6.74 10.47
C LEU A 246 10.97 6.87 11.96
N GLU A 247 10.61 7.97 12.60
CA GLU A 247 10.72 8.14 14.06
C GLU A 247 9.98 7.04 14.81
N PHE A 248 8.73 6.76 14.43
CA PHE A 248 7.96 5.68 15.02
C PHE A 248 8.69 4.34 14.93
N ILE A 249 9.29 4.01 13.79
CA ILE A 249 10.05 2.77 13.60
C ILE A 249 11.33 2.73 14.45
N MET A 250 12.00 3.87 14.61
CA MET A 250 13.20 3.97 15.46
C MET A 250 12.90 3.73 16.94
N ASN A 251 11.71 4.11 17.41
CA ASN A 251 11.38 4.19 18.83
C ASN A 251 10.40 3.12 19.33
N ASN A 252 9.87 2.29 18.43
CA ASN A 252 8.86 1.30 18.79
C ASN A 252 9.24 -0.10 18.31
N GLU A 253 8.69 -1.10 19.00
CA GLU A 253 8.66 -2.48 18.54
C GLU A 253 7.47 -2.71 17.62
N GLN A 254 7.47 -3.86 16.94
CA GLN A 254 6.33 -4.27 16.11
C GLN A 254 5.05 -4.35 16.96
N PRO A 255 3.99 -3.59 16.62
CA PRO A 255 2.71 -3.72 17.29
C PRO A 255 2.15 -5.14 17.10
N ARG A 256 1.55 -5.71 18.14
CA ARG A 256 0.88 -7.01 18.05
C ARG A 256 -0.19 -6.97 16.96
N SER A 257 0.00 -7.77 15.90
CA SER A 257 -1.00 -7.92 14.86
C SER A 257 -2.19 -8.73 15.37
N ARG A 258 -3.40 -8.20 15.21
CA ARG A 258 -4.66 -8.91 15.52
C ARG A 258 -5.03 -9.94 14.44
N PHE A 259 -4.38 -9.90 13.28
CA PHE A 259 -4.72 -10.68 12.10
C PHE A 259 -3.61 -11.65 11.69
N GLY A 260 -2.64 -11.91 12.59
CA GLY A 260 -1.45 -12.73 12.31
C GLY A 260 -0.37 -11.97 11.54
N GLY A 261 0.74 -12.66 11.23
CA GLY A 261 1.90 -12.11 10.52
C GLY A 261 3.22 -12.49 11.19
N SER A 262 4.33 -12.21 10.51
CA SER A 262 5.68 -12.40 11.07
C SER A 262 5.84 -11.52 12.31
N SER A 263 6.29 -12.11 13.42
CA SER A 263 6.78 -11.38 14.58
C SER A 263 8.27 -11.15 14.37
N ILE A 264 8.69 -9.89 14.27
CA ILE A 264 10.10 -9.52 14.15
C ILE A 264 10.58 -8.86 15.45
N ASP A 265 11.77 -9.24 15.89
CA ASP A 265 12.53 -8.49 16.88
C ASP A 265 13.15 -7.29 16.16
N VAL A 266 12.60 -6.09 16.37
CA VAL A 266 13.01 -4.90 15.62
C VAL A 266 14.43 -4.50 16.01
N GLU A 267 14.79 -4.62 17.29
CA GLU A 267 16.11 -4.30 17.83
C GLU A 267 17.21 -5.15 17.19
N GLN A 268 16.93 -6.43 16.96
CA GLN A 268 17.88 -7.40 16.39
C GLN A 268 17.75 -7.56 14.87
N SER A 269 17.13 -6.60 14.20
CA SER A 269 16.95 -6.61 12.75
C SER A 269 17.66 -5.45 12.05
N ASP A 270 17.82 -5.55 10.73
CA ASP A 270 18.37 -4.47 9.90
C ASP A 270 17.41 -3.28 9.70
N ILE A 271 16.18 -3.35 10.24
CA ILE A 271 15.17 -2.29 10.08
C ILE A 271 15.68 -0.95 10.61
N ARG A 272 16.10 -0.87 11.88
CA ARG A 272 16.56 0.40 12.48
C ARG A 272 17.86 0.91 11.84
N PRO A 273 18.88 0.06 11.57
CA PRO A 273 20.04 0.48 10.80
C PRO A 273 19.70 1.11 9.44
N ILE A 274 18.80 0.49 8.67
CA ILE A 274 18.35 1.02 7.36
C ILE A 274 17.61 2.34 7.55
N VAL A 275 16.65 2.42 8.49
CA VAL A 275 15.91 3.66 8.77
C VAL A 275 16.86 4.79 9.20
N ARG A 276 17.88 4.49 10.01
CA ARG A 276 18.89 5.46 10.41
C ARG A 276 19.72 5.96 9.22
N ALA A 277 20.07 5.07 8.28
CA ALA A 277 20.75 5.45 7.04
C ALA A 277 19.86 6.35 6.17
N GLU A 278 18.57 6.01 6.05
CA GLU A 278 17.56 6.78 5.33
C GLU A 278 17.39 8.20 5.90
N LEU A 279 17.30 8.33 7.23
CA LEU A 279 17.24 9.62 7.93
C LEU A 279 18.51 10.45 7.68
N LYS A 280 19.70 9.85 7.79
CA LYS A 280 20.98 10.54 7.51
C LYS A 280 21.05 11.06 6.08
N GLN A 281 20.63 10.24 5.11
CA GLN A 281 20.60 10.63 3.70
C GLN A 281 19.59 11.75 3.45
N LEU A 282 18.37 11.62 3.97
CA LEU A 282 17.33 12.64 3.84
C LEU A 282 17.75 13.97 4.46
N ARG A 283 18.37 13.97 5.63
CA ARG A 283 18.94 15.17 6.26
C ARG A 283 19.95 15.85 5.34
N SER A 284 20.84 15.06 4.72
CA SER A 284 21.85 15.57 3.79
C SER A 284 21.20 16.21 2.55
N ASP A 285 20.18 15.56 1.98
CA ASP A 285 19.43 16.06 0.83
C ASP A 285 18.66 17.34 1.16
N ALA A 286 17.99 17.39 2.31
CA ALA A 286 17.25 18.56 2.78
C ALA A 286 18.20 19.75 3.01
N LYS A 287 19.33 19.56 3.72
CA LYS A 287 20.36 20.60 3.93
C LYS A 287 20.88 21.19 2.60
N ARG A 288 21.13 20.34 1.60
CA ARG A 288 21.52 20.79 0.25
C ARG A 288 20.41 21.57 -0.47
N SER A 289 19.16 21.13 -0.33
CA SER A 289 18.00 21.73 -1.00
C SER A 289 17.65 23.13 -0.46
N ILE A 290 17.87 23.39 0.85
CA ILE A 290 17.60 24.69 1.49
C ILE A 290 18.28 25.84 0.74
N GLY A 291 19.55 25.69 0.36
CA GLY A 291 20.30 26.73 -0.34
C GLY A 291 19.85 27.00 -1.79
N ARG A 292 19.05 26.10 -2.37
CA ARG A 292 18.55 26.17 -3.75
C ARG A 292 17.08 26.56 -3.83
N THR A 293 16.35 26.41 -2.73
CA THR A 293 14.91 26.63 -2.65
C THR A 293 14.61 28.11 -2.44
N ARG A 294 13.83 28.70 -3.35
CA ARG A 294 13.45 30.12 -3.29
C ARG A 294 12.11 30.35 -2.57
N ASP A 295 11.19 29.40 -2.66
CA ASP A 295 9.90 29.50 -2.00
C ASP A 295 10.07 29.50 -0.47
N GLN A 296 9.54 30.51 0.19
CA GLN A 296 9.76 30.73 1.63
C GLN A 296 9.17 29.61 2.48
N LEU A 297 7.96 29.13 2.16
CA LEU A 297 7.31 28.05 2.92
C LEU A 297 8.01 26.71 2.71
N SER A 298 8.51 26.45 1.51
CA SER A 298 9.33 25.28 1.23
C SER A 298 10.63 25.33 2.02
N LYS A 299 11.30 26.49 2.08
CA LYS A 299 12.52 26.65 2.86
C LYS A 299 12.30 26.43 4.36
N ILE A 300 11.28 27.08 4.95
CA ILE A 300 10.89 26.88 6.36
C ILE A 300 10.62 25.41 6.65
N HIS A 301 9.93 24.73 5.74
CA HIS A 301 9.64 23.31 5.90
C HIS A 301 10.89 22.43 5.87
N LEU A 302 11.85 22.69 4.99
CA LEU A 302 13.09 21.92 4.92
C LEU A 302 13.96 22.13 6.15
N GLU A 303 13.99 23.35 6.69
CA GLU A 303 14.66 23.66 7.96
C GLU A 303 14.00 22.90 9.12
N ASP A 304 12.66 22.93 9.23
CA ASP A 304 11.88 22.14 10.21
C ASP A 304 12.12 20.62 10.07
N LEU A 305 12.18 20.09 8.84
CA LEU A 305 12.48 18.68 8.61
C LEU A 305 13.88 18.30 9.07
N VAL A 306 14.88 19.14 8.82
CA VAL A 306 16.25 18.91 9.28
C VAL A 306 16.31 18.82 10.79
N GLU A 307 15.68 19.76 11.50
CA GLU A 307 15.64 19.78 12.97
C GLU A 307 14.93 18.54 13.53
N ARG A 308 13.81 18.14 12.93
CA ARG A 308 13.10 16.89 13.31
C ARG A 308 14.00 15.66 13.15
N ILE A 309 14.73 15.56 12.04
CA ILE A 309 15.63 14.44 11.81
C ILE A 309 16.80 14.46 12.79
N ASP A 310 17.34 15.64 13.11
CA ASP A 310 18.40 15.79 14.10
C ASP A 310 17.93 15.34 15.49
N LEU A 311 16.71 15.66 15.91
CA LEU A 311 16.12 15.18 17.17
C LEU A 311 15.91 13.64 17.21
N ILE A 312 15.62 13.01 16.08
CA ILE A 312 15.47 11.55 16.00
C ILE A 312 16.84 10.84 16.06
N LEU A 313 17.83 11.39 15.35
CA LEU A 313 19.16 10.79 15.25
C LEU A 313 19.97 10.97 16.53
N ASP A 314 19.84 12.13 17.17
CA ASP A 314 20.62 12.57 18.33
C ASP A 314 19.67 13.09 19.43
N PRO A 315 18.87 12.19 20.06
CA PRO A 315 17.94 12.58 21.12
C PRO A 315 18.71 13.10 22.35
N LYS A 316 18.16 14.15 22.97
CA LYS A 316 18.72 14.75 24.19
C LYS A 316 18.27 14.04 25.46
#